data_AF-A0A1E1WCW6-F1
#
_entry.id   AF-A0A1E1WCW6-F1
#
_cell.length_a   1.000
_cell.length_b   1.000
_cell.length_c   1.000
_cell.angle_alpha   90.00
_cell.angle_beta   90.00
_cell.angle_gamma   90.00
#
_symmetry.space_group_name_H-M   'P 1'
#
loop_
_entity.id
_entity.type
_entity.pdbx_description
1 polymer ?
#
loop_
_entity_poly.entity_id
_entity_poly.type
_entity_poly.pdbx_seq_one_letter_code
_entity_poly.pdbx_strand_id
1 'polypeptide(L)'
;PMVHSVPELKVSEELAQKLGREDAERLLKDRKLVLLVDLDQTLVHTTNDNIPPNLKDVLHFFLRSPGCPGRWCHTRFRPHTLEFLASASKFYELHVCTFGARQYAHAIAELLDPEKKYFSHRILSRDECFDPRTKSANLKALFPCGDNMVCIIDDREDVWRHAANLIHVRPYSFFQSTGDINAPPPLPEEKPKLPSGKNGAQVPVIHQMPTLDPVDPEPEQKDEKKDKESEAKSADEKVASKDKENKKSDETKKEGVEKVDVAEGDGCTDPLEPKWIETADGQIEVEDPDDYLIYLEDILKRIHKHFYDVYDKAEGKQIPDLKAVIPEVKSKVLTGCSLVFSGLVPTHQRLETSRAYLVARSLGAEVTQDFTEDTTHLVAVRSGTAKVNATRRMGDAKNKMQVVTPEWLWTCAERWERVDERLYPLQRGGQSSSR
;
A
#
# COMPACT_ATOMS: atom_id res chain seq x y z
N PRO A 1 4.01 -28.02 13.75
CA PRO A 1 4.07 -27.84 12.27
C PRO A 1 2.76 -28.28 11.63
N MET A 2 2.19 -27.44 10.76
CA MET A 2 0.94 -27.72 10.04
C MET A 2 1.29 -28.20 8.62
N VAL A 3 0.49 -29.12 8.09
CA VAL A 3 0.57 -29.48 6.67
C VAL A 3 -0.32 -28.53 5.88
N HIS A 4 0.26 -27.80 4.91
CA HIS A 4 -0.45 -26.80 4.10
C HIS A 4 -1.78 -27.27 3.53
N SER A 5 -1.87 -28.54 3.12
CA SER A 5 -3.06 -29.11 2.50
C SER A 5 -4.18 -29.43 3.50
N VAL A 6 -3.85 -29.62 4.78
CA VAL A 6 -4.78 -30.01 5.84
C VAL A 6 -4.34 -29.35 7.16
N PRO A 7 -4.79 -28.11 7.44
CA PRO A 7 -4.36 -27.36 8.63
C PRO A 7 -4.65 -28.07 9.96
N GLU A 8 -5.67 -28.92 10.00
CA GLU A 8 -6.04 -29.72 11.17
C GLU A 8 -5.05 -30.87 11.45
N LEU A 9 -4.28 -31.29 10.46
CA LEU A 9 -3.30 -32.37 10.57
C LEU A 9 -1.99 -31.83 11.15
N LYS A 10 -1.77 -32.11 12.43
CA LYS A 10 -0.50 -31.84 13.11
C LYS A 10 0.45 -33.01 12.96
N VAL A 11 1.65 -32.74 12.46
CA VAL A 11 2.72 -33.73 12.30
C VAL A 11 3.84 -33.47 13.31
N SER A 12 4.68 -34.49 13.56
CA SER A 12 5.91 -34.31 14.34
C SER A 12 6.84 -33.31 13.66
N GLU A 13 7.72 -32.67 14.43
CA GLU A 13 8.70 -31.72 13.88
C GLU A 13 9.66 -32.40 12.89
N GLU A 14 10.09 -33.62 13.19
CA GLU A 14 10.93 -34.42 12.31
C GLU A 14 10.24 -34.73 10.97
N LEU A 15 8.98 -35.15 10.99
CA LEU A 15 8.21 -35.42 9.77
C LEU A 15 7.97 -34.13 8.98
N ALA A 16 7.69 -33.01 9.65
CA ALA A 16 7.52 -31.72 8.99
C ALA A 16 8.80 -31.27 8.27
N GLN A 17 9.96 -31.42 8.92
CA GLN A 17 11.25 -31.12 8.29
C GLN A 17 11.54 -32.05 7.11
N LYS A 18 11.15 -33.34 7.21
CA LYS A 18 11.28 -34.27 6.09
C LYS A 18 10.44 -33.82 4.89
N LEU A 19 9.16 -33.53 5.11
CA LEU A 19 8.25 -33.05 4.07
C LEU A 19 8.72 -31.72 3.48
N GLY A 20 9.16 -30.78 4.32
CA GLY A 20 9.69 -29.49 3.86
C GLY A 20 10.95 -29.60 2.99
N ARG A 21 11.83 -30.58 3.27
CA ARG A 21 12.98 -30.88 2.40
C ARG A 21 12.55 -31.44 1.06
N GLU A 22 11.64 -32.41 1.06
CA GLU A 22 11.10 -33.01 -0.17
C GLU A 22 10.40 -31.96 -1.05
N ASP A 23 9.65 -31.02 -0.44
CA ASP A 23 9.03 -29.91 -1.15
C ASP A 23 10.07 -28.94 -1.74
N ALA A 24 11.11 -28.57 -0.98
CA ALA A 24 12.17 -27.71 -1.49
C ALA A 24 12.93 -28.36 -2.66
N GLU A 25 13.25 -29.65 -2.57
CA GLU A 25 13.89 -30.41 -3.64
C GLU A 25 13.02 -30.48 -4.90
N ARG A 26 11.71 -30.72 -4.73
CA ARG A 26 10.73 -30.70 -5.83
C ARG A 26 10.68 -29.33 -6.50
N LEU A 27 10.59 -28.25 -5.72
CA LEU A 27 10.54 -26.89 -6.25
C LEU A 27 11.80 -26.55 -7.04
N LEU A 28 12.99 -26.89 -6.52
CA LEU A 28 14.26 -26.68 -7.24
C LEU A 28 14.32 -27.47 -8.54
N LYS A 29 13.86 -28.73 -8.53
CA LYS A 29 13.79 -29.58 -9.72
C LYS A 29 12.87 -29.00 -10.79
N ASP A 30 11.72 -28.48 -10.39
CA ASP A 30 10.73 -27.86 -11.28
C ASP A 30 11.12 -26.41 -11.66
N ARG A 31 12.26 -25.92 -11.14
CA ARG A 31 12.71 -24.53 -11.22
C ARG A 31 11.64 -23.54 -10.79
N LYS A 32 10.98 -23.80 -9.66
CA LYS A 32 9.98 -22.91 -9.04
C LYS A 32 10.45 -22.37 -7.69
N LEU A 33 9.89 -21.22 -7.32
CA LEU A 33 9.95 -20.63 -5.99
C LEU A 33 8.57 -20.68 -5.33
N VAL A 34 8.43 -20.20 -4.10
CA VAL A 34 7.11 -20.03 -3.46
C VAL A 34 6.73 -18.56 -3.50
N LEU A 35 5.46 -18.27 -3.83
CA LEU A 35 4.88 -16.93 -3.73
C LEU A 35 3.73 -16.96 -2.72
N LEU A 36 3.92 -16.29 -1.58
CA LEU A 36 2.86 -15.98 -0.63
C LEU A 36 2.13 -14.73 -1.11
N VAL A 37 0.82 -14.86 -1.30
CA VAL A 37 -0.04 -13.88 -1.93
C VAL A 37 -1.10 -13.42 -0.93
N ASP A 38 -1.09 -12.14 -0.60
CA ASP A 38 -2.24 -11.52 0.05
C ASP A 38 -3.40 -11.26 -0.92
N LEU A 39 -4.62 -11.12 -0.39
CA LEU A 39 -5.83 -10.89 -1.18
C LEU A 39 -6.25 -9.42 -1.20
N ASP A 40 -6.65 -8.88 -0.06
CA ASP A 40 -7.31 -7.58 0.08
C ASP A 40 -6.32 -6.44 -0.18
N GLN A 41 -6.67 -5.50 -1.05
CA GLN A 41 -5.78 -4.43 -1.53
C GLN A 41 -4.49 -4.92 -2.24
N THR A 42 -4.32 -6.23 -2.44
CA THR A 42 -3.22 -6.80 -3.22
C THR A 42 -3.71 -7.26 -4.60
N LEU A 43 -4.59 -8.27 -4.64
CA LEU A 43 -5.19 -8.82 -5.87
C LEU A 43 -6.66 -8.44 -6.05
N VAL A 44 -7.36 -8.16 -4.94
CA VAL A 44 -8.78 -7.82 -4.96
C VAL A 44 -9.05 -6.65 -4.05
N HIS A 45 -10.10 -5.90 -4.32
CA HIS A 45 -10.66 -4.96 -3.36
C HIS A 45 -12.10 -5.36 -3.10
N THR A 46 -12.48 -5.55 -1.83
CA THR A 46 -13.82 -5.98 -1.44
C THR A 46 -14.49 -4.95 -0.53
N THR A 47 -15.74 -4.62 -0.82
CA THR A 47 -16.61 -3.81 0.04
C THR A 47 -17.84 -4.58 0.53
N ASN A 48 -18.34 -4.17 1.70
CA ASN A 48 -19.64 -4.59 2.22
C ASN A 48 -20.69 -3.47 2.10
N ASP A 49 -20.30 -2.33 1.51
CA ASP A 49 -21.18 -1.18 1.29
C ASP A 49 -22.21 -1.48 0.22
N ASN A 50 -23.32 -0.75 0.24
CA ASN A 50 -24.37 -0.92 -0.74
C ASN A 50 -23.94 -0.28 -2.06
N ILE A 51 -23.68 -1.09 -3.08
CA ILE A 51 -23.25 -0.62 -4.41
C ILE A 51 -24.30 -0.98 -5.47
N PRO A 52 -24.30 -0.30 -6.63
CA PRO A 52 -25.14 -0.69 -7.75
C PRO A 52 -24.88 -2.16 -8.17
N PRO A 53 -25.93 -2.97 -8.35
CA PRO A 53 -25.79 -4.40 -8.66
C PRO A 53 -25.33 -4.68 -10.10
N ASN A 54 -25.34 -3.67 -10.96
CA ASN A 54 -24.96 -3.71 -12.36
C ASN A 54 -23.59 -3.08 -12.62
N LEU A 55 -22.76 -2.93 -11.58
CA LEU A 55 -21.39 -2.44 -11.72
C LEU A 55 -20.54 -3.46 -12.47
N LYS A 56 -19.96 -3.03 -13.59
CA LYS A 56 -19.21 -3.89 -14.49
C LYS A 56 -18.02 -4.53 -13.79
N ASP A 57 -17.80 -5.81 -14.07
CA ASP A 57 -16.72 -6.64 -13.55
C ASP A 57 -16.61 -6.71 -12.00
N VAL A 58 -17.66 -6.35 -11.28
CA VAL A 58 -17.77 -6.56 -9.83
C VAL A 58 -18.52 -7.86 -9.56
N LEU A 59 -17.95 -8.69 -8.69
CA LEU A 59 -18.47 -9.99 -8.32
C LEU A 59 -19.14 -9.90 -6.96
N HIS A 60 -20.38 -10.36 -6.87
CA HIS A 60 -21.18 -10.30 -5.64
C HIS A 60 -21.34 -11.70 -5.06
N PHE A 61 -21.01 -11.88 -3.78
CA PHE A 61 -21.19 -13.16 -3.08
C PHE A 61 -21.67 -12.92 -1.65
N PHE A 62 -22.36 -13.92 -1.10
CA PHE A 62 -22.97 -13.84 0.23
C PHE A 62 -22.24 -14.75 1.21
N LEU A 63 -21.75 -14.19 2.31
CA LEU A 63 -21.09 -14.95 3.36
C LEU A 63 -22.02 -15.19 4.54
N ARG A 64 -22.20 -16.47 4.87
CA ARG A 64 -22.93 -16.92 6.06
C ARG A 64 -21.97 -17.38 7.14
N SER A 65 -21.80 -16.57 8.17
CA SER A 65 -21.08 -17.00 9.38
C SER A 65 -22.06 -17.47 10.46
N PRO A 66 -21.77 -18.60 11.15
CA PRO A 66 -22.59 -19.07 12.25
C PRO A 66 -22.73 -17.99 13.34
N GLY A 67 -23.95 -17.68 13.76
CA GLY A 67 -24.19 -16.71 14.85
C GLY A 67 -24.17 -15.23 14.46
N CYS A 68 -23.96 -14.89 13.17
CA CYS A 68 -24.06 -13.53 12.67
C CYS A 68 -25.07 -13.43 11.51
N PRO A 69 -25.76 -12.29 11.34
CA PRO A 69 -26.48 -12.01 10.09
C PRO A 69 -25.48 -12.15 8.93
N GLY A 70 -25.83 -12.95 7.93
CA GLY A 70 -24.98 -13.07 6.74
C GLY A 70 -24.83 -11.71 6.05
N ARG A 71 -23.70 -11.50 5.37
CA ARG A 71 -23.37 -10.23 4.72
C ARG A 71 -23.12 -10.43 3.24
N TRP A 72 -23.53 -9.44 2.46
CA TRP A 72 -23.10 -9.33 1.07
C TRP A 72 -21.68 -8.76 1.03
N CYS A 73 -20.87 -9.35 0.16
CA CYS A 73 -19.54 -8.88 -0.18
C CYS A 73 -19.49 -8.63 -1.69
N HIS A 74 -18.86 -7.53 -2.07
CA HIS A 74 -18.72 -7.09 -3.45
C HIS A 74 -17.25 -6.89 -3.75
N THR A 75 -16.71 -7.73 -4.62
CA THR A 75 -15.27 -7.77 -4.89
C THR A 75 -14.97 -7.42 -6.32
N ARG A 76 -13.93 -6.61 -6.51
CA ARG A 76 -13.35 -6.29 -7.80
C ARG A 76 -11.96 -6.89 -7.85
N PHE A 77 -11.67 -7.62 -8.92
CA PHE A 77 -10.30 -8.05 -9.19
C PHE A 77 -9.49 -6.86 -9.67
N ARG A 78 -8.26 -6.75 -9.17
CA ARG A 78 -7.30 -5.81 -9.71
C ARG A 78 -7.09 -6.09 -11.20
N PRO A 79 -7.01 -5.08 -12.06
CA PRO A 79 -6.80 -5.30 -13.49
C PRO A 79 -5.61 -6.25 -13.75
N HIS A 80 -5.76 -7.14 -14.73
CA HIS A 80 -4.78 -8.17 -15.10
C HIS A 80 -4.53 -9.31 -14.10
N THR A 81 -5.38 -9.49 -13.08
CA THR A 81 -5.20 -10.54 -12.06
C THR A 81 -5.12 -11.96 -12.65
N LEU A 82 -5.95 -12.30 -13.63
CA LEU A 82 -5.97 -13.66 -14.20
C LEU A 82 -4.72 -13.95 -15.02
N GLU A 83 -4.28 -12.99 -15.82
CA GLU A 83 -3.02 -13.05 -16.58
C GLU A 83 -1.82 -13.16 -15.64
N PHE A 84 -1.81 -12.35 -14.58
CA PHE A 84 -0.79 -12.35 -13.55
C PHE A 84 -0.66 -13.75 -12.89
N LEU A 85 -1.77 -14.35 -12.43
CA LEU A 85 -1.76 -15.68 -11.81
C LEU A 85 -1.29 -16.77 -12.79
N ALA A 86 -1.77 -16.71 -14.04
CA ALA A 86 -1.37 -17.65 -15.09
C ALA A 86 0.13 -17.56 -15.43
N SER A 87 0.70 -16.35 -15.39
CA SER A 87 2.12 -16.13 -15.65
C SER A 87 2.98 -16.49 -14.43
N ALA A 88 2.63 -15.99 -13.24
CA ALA A 88 3.35 -16.24 -12.00
C ALA A 88 3.43 -17.72 -11.66
N SER A 89 2.35 -18.49 -11.88
CA SER A 89 2.31 -19.94 -11.59
C SER A 89 3.31 -20.80 -12.39
N LYS A 90 3.90 -20.25 -13.47
CA LYS A 90 4.98 -20.91 -14.23
C LYS A 90 6.30 -20.90 -13.45
N PHE A 91 6.54 -19.86 -12.67
CA PHE A 91 7.80 -19.61 -11.94
C PHE A 91 7.65 -19.82 -10.43
N TYR A 92 6.43 -19.75 -9.91
CA TYR A 92 6.12 -19.82 -8.50
C TYR A 92 5.02 -20.85 -8.22
N GLU A 93 5.14 -21.53 -7.09
CA GLU A 93 4.02 -22.21 -6.44
C GLU A 93 3.27 -21.20 -5.58
N LEU A 94 1.99 -21.00 -5.87
CA LEU A 94 1.18 -19.92 -5.27
C LEU A 94 0.48 -20.40 -4.00
N HIS A 95 0.54 -19.58 -2.96
CA HIS A 95 -0.05 -19.80 -1.64
C HIS A 95 -0.78 -18.53 -1.23
N VAL A 96 -2.04 -18.63 -0.78
CA VAL A 96 -2.78 -17.49 -0.23
C VAL A 96 -2.45 -17.33 1.25
N CYS A 97 -2.17 -16.11 1.70
CA CYS A 97 -2.02 -15.75 3.10
C CYS A 97 -2.74 -14.44 3.42
N THR A 98 -3.93 -14.53 4.01
CA THR A 98 -4.83 -13.39 4.23
C THR A 98 -5.30 -13.29 5.68
N PHE A 99 -5.63 -12.08 6.13
CA PHE A 99 -6.38 -11.86 7.37
C PHE A 99 -7.90 -11.93 7.19
N GLY A 100 -8.39 -12.28 6.00
CA GLY A 100 -9.78 -12.69 5.81
C GLY A 100 -10.11 -13.97 6.58
N ALA A 101 -11.36 -14.10 7.03
CA ALA A 101 -11.85 -15.36 7.61
C ALA A 101 -11.82 -16.50 6.57
N ARG A 102 -11.79 -17.76 7.03
CA ARG A 102 -11.70 -18.94 6.16
C ARG A 102 -12.76 -18.95 5.07
N GLN A 103 -14.01 -18.70 5.42
CA GLN A 103 -15.12 -18.66 4.46
C GLN A 103 -14.93 -17.58 3.37
N TYR A 104 -14.37 -16.42 3.75
CA TYR A 104 -14.06 -15.34 2.83
C TYR A 104 -12.90 -15.73 1.91
N ALA A 105 -11.79 -16.21 2.48
CA ALA A 105 -10.61 -16.61 1.72
C ALA A 105 -10.94 -17.70 0.68
N HIS A 106 -11.74 -18.70 1.06
CA HIS A 106 -12.19 -19.73 0.12
C HIS A 106 -13.16 -19.20 -0.93
N ALA A 107 -14.06 -18.26 -0.60
CA ALA A 107 -14.95 -17.65 -1.58
C ALA A 107 -14.16 -16.86 -2.63
N ILE A 108 -13.22 -16.02 -2.21
CA ILE A 108 -12.34 -15.27 -3.14
C ILE A 108 -11.46 -16.22 -3.96
N ALA A 109 -10.87 -17.25 -3.33
CA ALA A 109 -10.05 -18.22 -4.05
C ALA A 109 -10.84 -19.01 -5.11
N GLU A 110 -12.11 -19.35 -4.84
CA GLU A 110 -12.97 -20.02 -5.83
C GLU A 110 -13.34 -19.08 -7.00
N LEU A 111 -13.45 -17.77 -6.76
CA LEU A 111 -13.64 -16.78 -7.82
C LEU A 111 -12.36 -16.57 -8.66
N LEU A 112 -11.19 -16.57 -8.03
CA LEU A 112 -9.89 -16.37 -8.68
C LEU A 112 -9.37 -17.62 -9.42
N ASP A 113 -9.63 -18.81 -8.86
CA ASP A 113 -9.12 -20.10 -9.32
C ASP A 113 -10.21 -21.19 -9.26
N PRO A 114 -11.26 -21.10 -10.11
CA PRO A 114 -12.37 -22.06 -10.09
C PRO A 114 -11.93 -23.52 -10.34
N GLU A 115 -10.88 -23.71 -11.14
CA GLU A 115 -10.30 -25.03 -11.47
C GLU A 115 -9.28 -25.52 -10.43
N LYS A 116 -8.98 -24.72 -9.39
CA LYS A 116 -8.03 -25.06 -8.32
C LYS A 116 -6.62 -25.37 -8.83
N LYS A 117 -6.25 -24.76 -9.95
CA LYS A 117 -4.97 -24.93 -10.66
C LYS A 117 -3.83 -24.18 -9.98
N TYR A 118 -4.12 -23.02 -9.39
CA TYR A 118 -3.14 -22.08 -8.87
C TYR A 118 -2.90 -22.25 -7.38
N PHE A 119 -3.95 -22.27 -6.57
CA PHE A 119 -3.85 -22.30 -5.11
C PHE A 119 -4.17 -23.68 -4.53
N SER A 120 -5.07 -24.44 -5.19
CA SER A 120 -5.54 -25.73 -4.69
C SER A 120 -5.99 -25.63 -3.22
N HIS A 121 -5.28 -26.27 -2.28
CA HIS A 121 -5.57 -26.23 -0.84
C HIS A 121 -4.62 -25.30 -0.05
N ARG A 122 -3.71 -24.59 -0.71
CA ARG A 122 -2.68 -23.74 -0.09
C ARG A 122 -3.24 -22.36 0.30
N ILE A 123 -4.19 -22.36 1.22
CA ILE A 123 -4.87 -21.14 1.67
C ILE A 123 -4.73 -21.05 3.19
N LEU A 124 -4.00 -20.04 3.66
CA LEU A 124 -3.92 -19.68 5.07
C LEU A 124 -4.80 -18.46 5.32
N SER A 125 -5.84 -18.65 6.12
CA SER A 125 -6.75 -17.58 6.52
C SER A 125 -6.49 -17.13 7.96
N ARG A 126 -7.20 -16.08 8.39
CA ARG A 126 -7.13 -15.58 9.77
C ARG A 126 -7.41 -16.66 10.82
N ASP A 127 -8.26 -17.63 10.49
CA ASP A 127 -8.67 -18.67 11.44
C ASP A 127 -7.53 -19.66 11.76
N GLU A 128 -6.53 -19.77 10.87
CA GLU A 128 -5.33 -20.59 11.05
C GLU A 128 -4.08 -19.79 11.42
N CYS A 129 -4.14 -18.44 11.41
CA CYS A 129 -3.03 -17.59 11.79
C CYS A 129 -2.72 -17.69 13.29
N PHE A 130 -1.46 -17.93 13.65
CA PHE A 130 -1.06 -17.98 15.07
C PHE A 130 -1.17 -16.65 15.79
N ASP A 131 -0.97 -15.54 15.07
CA ASP A 131 -1.07 -14.19 15.61
C ASP A 131 -2.05 -13.37 14.76
N PRO A 132 -3.07 -12.74 15.36
CA PRO A 132 -4.06 -11.96 14.64
C PRO A 132 -3.52 -10.64 14.06
N ARG A 133 -2.26 -10.27 14.35
CA ARG A 133 -1.63 -9.01 13.91
C ARG A 133 -0.41 -9.20 13.01
N THR A 134 0.17 -10.40 12.95
CA THR A 134 1.34 -10.63 12.11
C THR A 134 1.27 -11.99 11.41
N LYS A 135 1.48 -11.94 10.09
CA LYS A 135 1.53 -13.13 9.24
C LYS A 135 2.89 -13.84 9.36
N SER A 136 3.97 -13.13 9.75
CA SER A 136 5.32 -13.69 9.92
C SER A 136 5.38 -14.86 10.89
N ALA A 137 4.50 -14.89 11.89
CA ALA A 137 4.43 -15.99 12.86
C ALA A 137 4.17 -17.35 12.19
N ASN A 138 3.52 -17.36 11.03
CA ASN A 138 3.17 -18.57 10.29
C ASN A 138 4.33 -19.13 9.45
N LEU A 139 5.35 -18.31 9.11
CA LEU A 139 6.42 -18.73 8.19
C LEU A 139 7.13 -20.00 8.65
N LYS A 140 7.44 -20.14 9.94
CA LYS A 140 8.09 -21.34 10.48
C LYS A 140 7.20 -22.59 10.40
N ALA A 141 5.88 -22.43 10.50
CA ALA A 141 4.96 -23.55 10.40
C ALA A 141 4.70 -23.96 8.95
N LEU A 142 4.64 -22.99 8.04
CA LEU A 142 4.49 -23.19 6.60
C LEU A 142 5.77 -23.76 5.97
N PHE A 143 6.93 -23.25 6.38
CA PHE A 143 8.22 -23.60 5.81
C PHE A 143 9.17 -24.06 6.92
N PRO A 144 9.03 -25.33 7.38
CA PRO A 144 9.80 -25.85 8.51
C PRO A 144 11.31 -25.92 8.24
N CYS A 145 11.72 -25.91 6.97
CA CYS A 145 13.12 -25.92 6.54
C CYS A 145 13.68 -24.51 6.27
N GLY A 146 12.90 -23.45 6.53
CA GLY A 146 13.28 -22.07 6.26
C GLY A 146 12.56 -21.50 5.04
N ASP A 147 12.59 -20.17 4.94
CA ASP A 147 11.85 -19.34 3.99
C ASP A 147 12.75 -18.76 2.87
N ASN A 148 13.92 -19.36 2.64
CA ASN A 148 14.91 -18.93 1.65
C ASN A 148 14.35 -18.85 0.22
N MET A 149 13.37 -19.69 -0.11
CA MET A 149 12.72 -19.76 -1.43
C MET A 149 11.34 -19.09 -1.46
N VAL A 150 10.96 -18.38 -0.41
CA VAL A 150 9.64 -17.76 -0.25
C VAL A 150 9.72 -16.27 -0.59
N CYS A 151 8.99 -15.87 -1.62
CA CYS A 151 8.70 -14.47 -1.95
C CYS A 151 7.31 -14.11 -1.42
N ILE A 152 7.14 -12.89 -0.93
CA ILE A 152 5.86 -12.42 -0.37
C ILE A 152 5.42 -11.19 -1.14
N ILE A 153 4.14 -11.13 -1.52
CA ILE A 153 3.48 -9.92 -2.04
C ILE A 153 2.33 -9.55 -1.12
N ASP A 154 2.37 -8.34 -0.59
CA ASP A 154 1.41 -7.82 0.38
C ASP A 154 1.47 -6.28 0.32
N ASP A 155 0.34 -5.62 0.46
CA ASP A 155 0.25 -4.16 0.52
C ASP A 155 0.69 -3.62 1.90
N ARG A 156 0.86 -4.49 2.89
CA ARG A 156 1.26 -4.13 4.25
C ARG A 156 2.60 -4.71 4.65
N GLU A 157 3.56 -3.83 4.93
CA GLU A 157 4.88 -4.25 5.43
C GLU A 157 4.88 -4.62 6.93
N ASP A 158 4.02 -3.96 7.71
CA ASP A 158 3.96 -4.08 9.16
C ASP A 158 3.56 -5.49 9.62
N VAL A 159 2.60 -6.10 8.92
CA VAL A 159 2.12 -7.47 9.22
C VAL A 159 3.21 -8.53 8.99
N TRP A 160 4.22 -8.19 8.20
CA TRP A 160 5.38 -9.04 7.91
C TRP A 160 6.65 -8.66 8.68
N ARG A 161 6.57 -7.70 9.62
CA ARG A 161 7.72 -7.18 10.37
C ARG A 161 8.87 -6.69 9.46
N HIS A 162 8.51 -6.08 8.32
CA HIS A 162 9.44 -5.60 7.30
C HIS A 162 10.43 -6.69 6.81
N ALA A 163 9.92 -7.90 6.54
CA ALA A 163 10.71 -8.99 6.02
C ALA A 163 11.41 -8.62 4.70
N ALA A 164 12.69 -8.95 4.55
CA ALA A 164 13.47 -8.57 3.35
C ALA A 164 13.04 -9.30 2.06
N ASN A 165 12.30 -10.40 2.19
CA ASN A 165 11.70 -11.14 1.08
C ASN A 165 10.26 -10.72 0.75
N LEU A 166 9.78 -9.62 1.34
CA LEU A 166 8.53 -8.96 0.98
C LEU A 166 8.74 -7.95 -0.15
N ILE A 167 7.88 -8.03 -1.15
CA ILE A 167 7.66 -6.98 -2.14
C ILE A 167 6.39 -6.24 -1.71
N HIS A 168 6.58 -5.02 -1.21
CA HIS A 168 5.46 -4.15 -0.85
C HIS A 168 4.70 -3.75 -2.13
N VAL A 169 3.43 -4.13 -2.16
CA VAL A 169 2.51 -3.87 -3.27
C VAL A 169 1.81 -2.54 -3.06
N ARG A 170 1.56 -1.79 -4.14
CA ARG A 170 0.71 -0.61 -4.06
C ARG A 170 -0.73 -1.06 -3.71
N PRO A 171 -1.35 -0.53 -2.63
CA PRO A 171 -2.72 -0.89 -2.27
C PRO A 171 -3.68 -0.64 -3.44
N TYR A 172 -4.45 -1.66 -3.81
CA TYR A 172 -5.47 -1.57 -4.83
C TYR A 172 -6.75 -0.97 -4.23
N SER A 173 -7.16 0.18 -4.76
CA SER A 173 -8.32 0.92 -4.25
C SER A 173 -9.29 1.29 -5.37
N PHE A 174 -10.19 0.37 -5.68
CA PHE A 174 -11.35 0.62 -6.55
C PHE A 174 -12.53 1.31 -5.80
N PHE A 175 -12.95 0.78 -4.65
CA PHE A 175 -14.03 1.35 -3.84
C PHE A 175 -13.51 2.50 -2.96
N GLN A 176 -13.67 3.75 -3.42
CA GLN A 176 -13.06 4.94 -2.80
C GLN A 176 -13.40 5.15 -1.31
N SER A 177 -14.58 4.70 -0.86
CA SER A 177 -15.01 4.82 0.54
C SER A 177 -14.60 3.64 1.43
N THR A 178 -13.94 2.63 0.87
CA THR A 178 -13.64 1.38 1.55
C THR A 178 -12.13 1.16 1.64
N GLY A 179 -11.65 0.88 2.85
CA GLY A 179 -10.28 0.41 3.09
C GLY A 179 -10.21 -1.12 3.15
N ASP A 180 -9.16 -1.68 3.74
CA ASP A 180 -9.08 -3.12 4.00
C ASP A 180 -10.12 -3.55 5.06
N ILE A 181 -11.17 -4.27 4.62
CA ILE A 181 -12.25 -4.77 5.47
C ILE A 181 -11.80 -5.91 6.41
N ASN A 182 -10.64 -6.49 6.17
CA ASN A 182 -10.06 -7.60 6.93
C ASN A 182 -8.78 -7.19 7.67
N ALA A 183 -8.51 -5.88 7.78
CA ALA A 183 -7.32 -5.36 8.44
C ALA A 183 -7.17 -5.90 9.87
N PRO A 184 -5.95 -6.29 10.30
CA PRO A 184 -5.69 -6.67 11.68
C PRO A 184 -6.04 -5.53 12.66
N PRO A 185 -6.36 -5.87 13.92
CA PRO A 185 -6.71 -4.88 14.93
C PRO A 185 -5.60 -3.85 15.15
N PRO A 186 -5.92 -2.55 15.34
CA PRO A 186 -4.95 -1.51 15.59
C PRO A 186 -4.16 -1.75 16.90
N LEU A 187 -2.94 -1.21 16.97
CA LEU A 187 -2.08 -1.35 18.15
C LEU A 187 -2.68 -0.60 19.36
N PRO A 188 -2.51 -1.11 20.61
CA PRO A 188 -3.06 -0.48 21.81
C PRO A 188 -2.56 0.95 22.18
N GLU A 189 -1.75 1.60 21.34
CA GLU A 189 -1.19 2.94 21.61
C GLU A 189 -1.56 4.02 20.58
N GLU A 190 -2.72 3.90 19.93
CA GLU A 190 -3.37 5.03 19.25
C GLU A 190 -4.76 5.27 19.85
N LYS A 191 -4.81 5.69 21.12
CA LYS A 191 -5.98 6.43 21.60
C LYS A 191 -5.88 7.85 21.05
N PRO A 192 -6.85 8.34 20.25
CA PRO A 192 -6.88 9.75 19.90
C PRO A 192 -7.03 10.54 21.19
N LYS A 193 -6.02 11.36 21.54
CA LYS A 193 -6.18 12.39 22.55
C LYS A 193 -7.18 13.39 21.97
N LEU A 194 -8.45 13.31 22.36
CA LEU A 194 -9.39 14.40 22.14
C LEU A 194 -8.89 15.62 22.91
N PRO A 195 -8.59 16.76 22.26
CA PRO A 195 -8.53 18.04 22.95
C PRO A 195 -9.96 18.51 23.16
N SER A 196 -10.43 18.49 24.41
CA SER A 196 -11.62 19.26 24.81
C SER A 196 -11.26 20.73 24.85
N GLY A 197 -11.72 21.52 23.88
CA GLY A 197 -11.54 22.98 23.90
C GLY A 197 -11.92 23.65 22.59
N LYS A 198 -13.08 24.32 22.61
CA LYS A 198 -13.75 25.06 21.53
C LYS A 198 -12.78 25.83 20.61
N ASN A 199 -12.71 25.41 19.35
CA ASN A 199 -12.84 26.22 18.13
C ASN A 199 -12.75 25.27 16.94
N GLY A 200 -13.68 25.38 15.99
CA GLY A 200 -13.84 24.43 14.89
C GLY A 200 -12.60 24.37 14.00
N ALA A 201 -12.03 23.16 13.87
CA ALA A 201 -11.05 22.80 12.85
C ALA A 201 -11.08 21.28 12.64
N GLN A 202 -10.85 20.88 11.40
CA GLN A 202 -11.15 19.60 10.78
C GLN A 202 -10.22 18.44 11.24
N VAL A 203 -10.75 17.22 11.10
CA VAL A 203 -10.11 15.92 11.35
C VAL A 203 -9.03 15.64 10.29
N PRO A 204 -7.86 15.03 10.61
CA PRO A 204 -6.78 14.86 9.64
C PRO A 204 -7.07 13.74 8.63
N VAL A 205 -7.06 14.12 7.35
CA VAL A 205 -7.03 13.22 6.19
C VAL A 205 -5.57 12.79 5.96
N ILE A 206 -5.27 11.49 6.06
CA ILE A 206 -3.99 10.92 5.61
C ILE A 206 -4.20 10.36 4.21
N HIS A 207 -3.97 11.21 3.21
CA HIS A 207 -3.45 10.90 1.88
C HIS A 207 -3.45 12.21 1.08
N GLN A 208 -2.45 13.06 1.30
CA GLN A 208 -2.13 14.16 0.38
C GLN A 208 -0.64 14.50 0.45
N MET A 209 -0.08 14.76 -0.72
CA MET A 209 1.29 15.23 -0.93
C MET A 209 1.51 16.57 -0.21
N PRO A 210 2.69 16.86 0.35
CA PRO A 210 2.93 18.13 1.01
C PRO A 210 3.15 19.25 -0.02
N THR A 211 2.11 20.03 -0.31
CA THR A 211 2.23 21.38 -0.87
C THR A 211 2.32 22.37 0.28
N LEU A 212 3.50 22.99 0.47
CA LEU A 212 3.63 24.15 1.37
C LEU A 212 3.10 25.39 0.64
N ASP A 213 2.06 26.04 1.15
CA ASP A 213 1.72 27.37 0.69
C ASP A 213 2.82 28.39 1.06
N PRO A 214 3.08 29.40 0.22
CA PRO A 214 4.05 30.45 0.50
C PRO A 214 3.44 31.48 1.48
N VAL A 215 4.12 31.69 2.61
CA VAL A 215 3.88 32.86 3.47
C VAL A 215 4.99 33.86 3.16
N ASP A 216 4.63 34.99 2.54
CA ASP A 216 5.51 36.16 2.42
C ASP A 216 5.64 36.87 3.78
N PRO A 217 6.80 37.48 4.09
CA PRO A 217 7.06 38.11 5.38
C PRO A 217 6.74 39.60 5.36
N GLU A 218 6.20 40.14 6.45
CA GLU A 218 6.26 41.58 6.75
C GLU A 218 6.03 41.84 8.27
N PRO A 219 6.39 43.02 8.82
CA PRO A 219 7.56 43.16 9.67
C PRO A 219 7.25 43.49 11.16
N GLU A 220 8.32 43.48 11.95
CA GLU A 220 8.40 43.73 13.39
C GLU A 220 7.62 44.95 13.91
N GLN A 221 6.91 44.78 15.03
CA GLN A 221 6.77 45.82 16.06
C GLN A 221 6.90 45.23 17.47
N LYS A 222 7.70 45.92 18.28
CA LYS A 222 7.91 45.73 19.72
C LYS A 222 6.62 46.07 20.48
N ASP A 223 6.35 45.38 21.59
CA ASP A 223 6.25 46.03 22.90
C ASP A 223 6.05 45.05 24.07
N GLU A 224 6.35 45.57 25.25
CA GLU A 224 6.77 44.91 26.50
C GLU A 224 5.65 44.28 27.37
N LYS A 225 6.10 43.30 28.20
CA LYS A 225 5.77 43.02 29.61
C LYS A 225 4.30 43.06 30.09
N LYS A 226 3.84 41.97 30.73
CA LYS A 226 3.83 41.83 32.21
C LYS A 226 3.21 40.51 32.67
N ASP A 227 3.85 39.95 33.69
CA ASP A 227 3.40 38.86 34.56
C ASP A 227 2.03 39.11 35.20
N LYS A 228 1.30 38.03 35.48
CA LYS A 228 0.88 37.69 36.86
C LYS A 228 0.23 36.30 36.95
N GLU A 229 0.82 35.49 37.82
CA GLU A 229 0.21 34.34 38.50
C GLU A 229 -1.07 34.75 39.25
N SER A 230 -2.01 33.81 39.39
CA SER A 230 -2.49 33.42 40.72
C SER A 230 -3.34 32.16 40.67
N GLU A 231 -3.08 31.33 41.66
CA GLU A 231 -3.63 30.02 41.95
C GLU A 231 -5.09 30.05 42.43
N ALA A 232 -5.67 28.84 42.43
CA ALA A 232 -6.28 28.19 43.59
C ALA A 232 -7.82 28.03 43.65
N LYS A 233 -8.17 26.76 43.88
CA LYS A 233 -9.20 26.22 44.81
C LYS A 233 -10.66 26.27 44.32
N SER A 234 -11.43 25.18 44.20
CA SER A 234 -11.68 23.95 45.00
C SER A 234 -13.13 23.97 45.48
N ALA A 235 -13.65 22.77 45.76
CA ALA A 235 -14.95 22.38 46.35
C ALA A 235 -16.01 21.99 45.29
N ASP A 236 -16.36 20.69 45.18
CA ASP A 236 -17.25 19.91 46.08
C ASP A 236 -18.67 20.49 46.09
N GLU A 237 -19.77 19.76 46.04
CA GLU A 237 -20.08 18.34 46.20
C GLU A 237 -21.57 18.19 45.82
N LYS A 238 -21.99 17.00 45.34
CA LYS A 238 -23.27 16.31 45.66
C LYS A 238 -24.61 16.98 45.26
N VAL A 239 -25.76 16.31 45.08
CA VAL A 239 -26.27 14.92 45.06
C VAL A 239 -27.74 15.01 44.64
N ALA A 240 -28.23 13.97 43.94
CA ALA A 240 -29.65 13.53 43.84
C ALA A 240 -30.67 14.51 43.19
N SER A 241 -31.76 14.08 42.55
CA SER A 241 -32.44 12.79 42.43
C SER A 241 -33.53 12.91 41.35
N LYS A 242 -33.83 11.77 40.71
CA LYS A 242 -35.14 11.25 40.28
C LYS A 242 -36.21 12.22 39.73
N ASP A 243 -36.70 11.93 38.52
CA ASP A 243 -37.94 11.17 38.21
C ASP A 243 -38.01 10.99 36.68
N LYS A 244 -38.27 9.79 36.12
CA LYS A 244 -39.59 9.23 35.73
C LYS A 244 -40.47 10.30 35.05
N GLU A 245 -41.05 10.16 33.87
CA GLU A 245 -41.62 9.02 33.12
C GLU A 245 -41.91 9.57 31.69
N ASN A 246 -41.60 8.82 30.63
CA ASN A 246 -42.58 8.11 29.79
C ASN A 246 -43.47 9.00 28.88
N LYS A 247 -43.21 9.00 27.56
CA LYS A 247 -44.23 8.69 26.54
C LYS A 247 -43.69 8.65 25.10
N LYS A 248 -44.05 7.55 24.44
CA LYS A 248 -44.05 7.31 22.99
C LYS A 248 -45.02 8.24 22.24
N SER A 249 -44.63 8.59 21.02
CA SER A 249 -45.43 8.65 19.78
C SER A 249 -44.47 9.13 18.68
N ASP A 250 -43.88 8.28 17.85
CA ASP A 250 -44.47 7.71 16.61
C ASP A 250 -45.47 8.66 15.93
N GLU A 251 -45.01 9.38 14.90
CA GLU A 251 -45.70 9.38 13.61
C GLU A 251 -44.87 10.05 12.50
N THR A 252 -44.75 9.27 11.44
CA THR A 252 -44.22 9.53 10.10
C THR A 252 -45.00 10.63 9.37
N LYS A 253 -44.32 11.59 8.74
CA LYS A 253 -44.86 12.31 7.58
C LYS A 253 -43.80 12.47 6.48
N LYS A 254 -44.15 11.90 5.32
CA LYS A 254 -43.58 12.15 4.00
C LYS A 254 -44.12 13.47 3.46
N GLU A 255 -43.23 14.38 3.08
CA GLU A 255 -43.41 15.43 2.06
C GLU A 255 -41.99 15.60 1.48
N GLY A 256 -41.72 15.76 0.18
CA GLY A 256 -42.48 16.29 -0.93
C GLY A 256 -41.41 16.99 -1.78
N VAL A 257 -41.16 16.50 -2.99
CA VAL A 257 -40.11 16.99 -3.89
C VAL A 257 -40.51 18.36 -4.44
N GLU A 258 -39.70 19.38 -4.21
CA GLU A 258 -39.75 20.64 -4.95
C GLU A 258 -38.43 20.89 -5.68
N LYS A 259 -38.54 21.09 -6.99
CA LYS A 259 -37.50 21.61 -7.90
C LYS A 259 -37.33 23.10 -7.66
N VAL A 260 -36.09 23.58 -7.59
CA VAL A 260 -35.77 25.00 -7.83
C VAL A 260 -34.52 25.08 -8.70
N ASP A 261 -34.62 25.91 -9.73
CA ASP A 261 -33.65 26.16 -10.79
C ASP A 261 -32.40 26.94 -10.34
N VAL A 262 -31.40 26.82 -11.23
CA VAL A 262 -30.00 27.23 -11.21
C VAL A 262 -29.75 28.73 -10.94
N ALA A 263 -28.73 29.02 -10.13
CA ALA A 263 -27.96 30.26 -10.18
C ALA A 263 -26.45 29.95 -10.10
N GLU A 264 -25.69 30.43 -11.09
CA GLU A 264 -24.24 30.29 -11.24
C GLU A 264 -23.47 30.99 -10.10
N GLY A 265 -22.41 30.35 -9.60
CA GLY A 265 -21.53 30.94 -8.59
C GLY A 265 -20.36 30.05 -8.18
N ASP A 266 -19.23 30.32 -8.84
CA ASP A 266 -17.84 30.22 -8.36
C ASP A 266 -17.23 28.86 -7.98
N GLY A 267 -16.05 28.60 -8.54
CA GLY A 267 -15.40 27.30 -8.55
C GLY A 267 -14.77 26.89 -7.22
N CYS A 268 -15.15 25.70 -6.78
CA CYS A 268 -14.31 24.84 -5.96
C CYS A 268 -14.34 23.46 -6.62
N THR A 269 -13.26 23.06 -7.28
CA THR A 269 -13.16 21.70 -7.83
C THR A 269 -12.94 20.74 -6.67
N ASP A 270 -14.03 20.16 -6.21
CA ASP A 270 -14.03 18.91 -5.44
C ASP A 270 -13.25 17.83 -6.22
N PRO A 271 -12.65 16.81 -5.56
CA PRO A 271 -12.07 15.68 -6.26
C PRO A 271 -13.14 15.09 -7.18
N LEU A 272 -12.88 15.07 -8.49
CA LEU A 272 -13.81 14.59 -9.52
C LEU A 272 -14.44 13.28 -9.06
N GLU A 273 -15.74 13.32 -8.73
CA GLU A 273 -16.50 12.11 -8.44
C GLU A 273 -16.32 11.13 -9.62
N PRO A 274 -16.19 9.81 -9.36
CA PRO A 274 -15.99 8.83 -10.41
C PRO A 274 -17.12 8.98 -11.44
N LYS A 275 -16.76 9.20 -12.70
CA LYS A 275 -17.73 9.33 -13.79
C LYS A 275 -18.33 7.97 -14.08
N TRP A 276 -19.53 7.73 -13.56
CA TRP A 276 -20.33 6.57 -13.90
C TRP A 276 -20.82 6.68 -15.35
N ILE A 277 -20.36 5.76 -16.20
CA ILE A 277 -20.83 5.68 -17.59
C ILE A 277 -21.80 4.51 -17.65
N GLU A 278 -23.09 4.81 -17.82
CA GLU A 278 -24.08 3.77 -18.15
C GLU A 278 -23.88 3.33 -19.60
N THR A 279 -23.59 2.06 -19.80
CA THR A 279 -23.39 1.46 -21.11
C THR A 279 -24.74 1.05 -21.72
N ALA A 280 -24.78 0.80 -23.04
CA ALA A 280 -26.01 0.47 -23.75
C ALA A 280 -26.69 -0.83 -23.29
N ASP A 281 -25.93 -1.72 -22.64
CA ASP A 281 -26.38 -2.96 -22.00
C ASP A 281 -26.85 -2.76 -20.55
N GLY A 282 -26.88 -1.52 -20.05
CA GLY A 282 -27.34 -1.17 -18.71
C GLY A 282 -26.35 -1.51 -17.60
N GLN A 283 -25.08 -1.75 -17.93
CA GLN A 283 -24.01 -1.85 -16.94
C GLN A 283 -23.48 -0.47 -16.60
N ILE A 284 -22.91 -0.34 -15.40
CA ILE A 284 -22.23 0.86 -14.98
C ILE A 284 -20.74 0.58 -15.11
N GLU A 285 -20.04 1.37 -15.93
CA GLU A 285 -18.60 1.28 -16.11
C GLU A 285 -17.90 2.40 -15.34
N VAL A 286 -16.84 2.03 -14.62
CA VAL A 286 -15.95 2.93 -13.88
C VAL A 286 -14.55 2.69 -14.40
N GLU A 287 -13.87 3.76 -14.79
CA GLU A 287 -12.48 3.68 -15.25
C GLU A 287 -11.57 3.25 -14.10
N ASP A 288 -10.79 2.19 -14.33
CA ASP A 288 -9.78 1.69 -13.40
C ASP A 288 -8.41 1.72 -14.10
N PRO A 289 -7.58 2.75 -13.84
CA PRO A 289 -6.29 2.93 -14.51
C PRO A 289 -5.17 2.08 -13.89
N ASP A 290 -5.46 1.22 -12.90
CA ASP A 290 -4.43 0.40 -12.25
C ASP A 290 -3.84 -0.61 -13.24
N ASP A 291 -2.53 -0.48 -13.50
CA ASP A 291 -1.74 -1.37 -14.35
C ASP A 291 -0.64 -2.09 -13.55
N TYR A 292 -0.73 -2.06 -12.21
CA TYR A 292 0.38 -2.39 -11.32
C TYR A 292 0.82 -3.85 -11.42
N LEU A 293 -0.13 -4.78 -11.61
CA LEU A 293 0.18 -6.22 -11.69
C LEU A 293 1.08 -6.56 -12.89
N ILE A 294 1.08 -5.73 -13.95
CA ILE A 294 1.99 -5.90 -15.09
C ILE A 294 3.45 -5.72 -14.63
N TYR A 295 3.72 -4.68 -13.84
CA TYR A 295 5.06 -4.41 -13.31
C TYR A 295 5.45 -5.45 -12.27
N LEU A 296 4.52 -5.85 -11.40
CA LEU A 296 4.77 -6.87 -10.39
C LEU A 296 5.14 -8.22 -11.03
N GLU A 297 4.48 -8.60 -12.12
CA GLU A 297 4.82 -9.79 -12.89
C GLU A 297 6.28 -9.77 -13.38
N ASP A 298 6.73 -8.65 -13.96
CA ASP A 298 8.11 -8.49 -14.42
C ASP A 298 9.12 -8.56 -13.27
N ILE A 299 8.81 -7.91 -12.13
CA ILE A 299 9.64 -7.95 -10.92
C ILE A 299 9.84 -9.39 -10.46
N LEU A 300 8.76 -10.16 -10.36
CA LEU A 300 8.81 -11.57 -9.96
C LEU A 300 9.64 -12.40 -10.95
N LYS A 301 9.50 -12.20 -12.26
CA LYS A 301 10.34 -12.88 -13.26
C LYS A 301 11.82 -12.53 -13.10
N ARG A 302 12.17 -11.27 -12.84
CA ARG A 302 13.55 -10.85 -12.60
C ARG A 302 14.14 -11.46 -11.33
N ILE A 303 13.36 -11.55 -10.25
CA ILE A 303 13.77 -12.21 -9.00
C ILE A 303 14.01 -13.70 -9.24
N HIS A 304 13.05 -14.38 -9.87
CA HIS A 304 13.19 -15.80 -10.20
C HIS A 304 14.44 -16.07 -11.03
N LYS A 305 14.65 -15.29 -12.09
CA LYS A 305 15.83 -15.41 -12.94
C LYS A 305 17.12 -15.21 -12.14
N HIS A 306 17.23 -14.12 -11.37
CA HIS A 306 18.45 -13.83 -10.60
C HIS A 306 18.71 -14.90 -9.53
N PHE A 307 17.67 -15.42 -8.87
CA PHE A 307 17.79 -16.53 -7.92
C PHE A 307 18.43 -17.75 -8.60
N TYR A 308 17.90 -18.19 -9.73
CA TYR A 308 18.40 -19.36 -10.42
C TYR A 308 19.77 -19.13 -11.07
N ASP A 309 20.07 -17.91 -11.53
CA ASP A 309 21.41 -17.55 -12.00
C ASP A 309 22.46 -17.72 -10.88
N VAL A 310 22.13 -17.38 -9.62
CA VAL A 310 23.00 -17.58 -8.46
C VAL A 310 23.08 -19.06 -8.08
N TYR A 311 21.94 -19.77 -8.06
CA TYR A 311 21.89 -21.20 -7.75
C TYR A 311 22.72 -22.04 -8.73
N ASP A 312 22.59 -21.77 -10.04
CA ASP A 312 23.29 -22.47 -11.10
C ASP A 312 24.81 -22.16 -11.05
N LYS A 313 25.21 -20.92 -10.71
CA LYS A 313 26.63 -20.55 -10.47
C LYS A 313 27.24 -21.27 -9.27
N ALA A 314 26.44 -21.60 -8.26
CA ALA A 314 26.85 -22.39 -7.11
C ALA A 314 26.83 -23.91 -7.38
N GLU A 315 26.63 -24.33 -8.64
CA GLU A 315 26.49 -25.74 -9.07
C GLU A 315 25.40 -26.48 -8.30
N GLY A 316 24.33 -25.78 -7.89
CA GLY A 316 23.22 -26.34 -7.11
C GLY A 316 23.56 -26.77 -5.69
N LYS A 317 24.77 -26.46 -5.19
CA LYS A 317 25.25 -26.87 -3.86
C LYS A 317 24.67 -26.04 -2.72
N GLN A 318 24.28 -24.80 -3.00
CA GLN A 318 23.76 -23.87 -2.00
C GLN A 318 22.51 -23.19 -2.53
N ILE A 319 21.42 -23.27 -1.77
CA ILE A 319 20.17 -22.58 -2.05
C ILE A 319 20.35 -21.09 -1.68
N PRO A 320 20.21 -20.14 -2.63
CA PRO A 320 20.22 -18.72 -2.32
C PRO A 320 19.09 -18.34 -1.37
N ASP A 321 19.28 -17.27 -0.59
CA ASP A 321 18.23 -16.71 0.25
C ASP A 321 17.57 -15.52 -0.47
N LEU A 322 16.26 -15.60 -0.70
CA LEU A 322 15.49 -14.51 -1.30
C LEU A 322 15.56 -13.22 -0.49
N LYS A 323 15.83 -13.28 0.82
CA LYS A 323 16.09 -12.09 1.65
C LYS A 323 17.33 -11.31 1.21
N ALA A 324 18.27 -11.94 0.50
CA ALA A 324 19.41 -11.29 -0.14
C ALA A 324 19.16 -11.01 -1.62
N VAL A 325 18.61 -11.98 -2.37
CA VAL A 325 18.35 -11.86 -3.81
C VAL A 325 17.40 -10.70 -4.14
N ILE A 326 16.34 -10.51 -3.35
CA ILE A 326 15.34 -9.46 -3.59
C ILE A 326 15.96 -8.05 -3.46
N PRO A 327 16.65 -7.70 -2.36
CA PRO A 327 17.42 -6.46 -2.28
C PRO A 327 18.49 -6.28 -3.37
N GLU A 328 19.18 -7.36 -3.78
CA GLU A 328 20.15 -7.29 -4.88
C GLU A 328 19.48 -6.95 -6.22
N VAL A 329 18.31 -7.51 -6.52
CA VAL A 329 17.55 -7.15 -7.73
C VAL A 329 17.08 -5.71 -7.65
N LYS A 330 16.55 -5.29 -6.50
CA LYS A 330 16.07 -3.92 -6.28
C LYS A 330 17.19 -2.89 -6.42
N SER A 331 18.37 -3.16 -5.89
CA SER A 331 19.52 -2.23 -5.96
C SER A 331 20.09 -2.04 -7.36
N LYS A 332 19.76 -2.90 -8.33
CA LYS A 332 20.20 -2.72 -9.73
C LYS A 332 19.45 -1.62 -10.48
N VAL A 333 18.32 -1.12 -9.94
CA VAL A 333 17.42 -0.22 -10.64
C VAL A 333 18.06 1.15 -10.93
N LEU A 334 18.69 1.76 -9.94
CA LEU A 334 19.33 3.07 -10.04
C LEU A 334 20.85 3.00 -9.82
N THR A 335 21.47 1.83 -10.07
CA THR A 335 22.92 1.70 -10.03
C THR A 335 23.58 2.70 -10.98
N GLY A 336 24.57 3.45 -10.48
CA GLY A 336 25.27 4.50 -11.23
C GLY A 336 24.56 5.86 -11.25
N CYS A 337 23.40 5.99 -10.59
CA CYS A 337 22.76 7.29 -10.37
C CYS A 337 23.27 7.90 -9.06
N SER A 338 23.74 9.15 -9.13
CA SER A 338 23.97 10.02 -7.98
C SER A 338 22.91 11.12 -7.94
N LEU A 339 22.14 11.16 -6.84
CA LEU A 339 20.96 12.00 -6.65
C LEU A 339 21.22 13.10 -5.61
N VAL A 340 20.73 14.30 -5.89
CA VAL A 340 20.61 15.39 -4.91
C VAL A 340 19.14 15.77 -4.77
N PHE A 341 18.70 15.99 -3.53
CA PHE A 341 17.31 16.41 -3.25
C PHE A 341 17.20 17.92 -3.03
N SER A 342 16.10 18.50 -3.51
CA SER A 342 15.76 19.92 -3.31
C SER A 342 14.30 20.12 -2.94
N GLY A 343 14.06 20.60 -1.72
CA GLY A 343 12.72 20.86 -1.20
C GLY A 343 11.90 19.60 -0.89
N LEU A 344 12.51 18.41 -0.97
CA LEU A 344 11.86 17.12 -0.68
C LEU A 344 12.05 16.67 0.77
N VAL A 345 13.16 17.08 1.41
CA VAL A 345 13.49 16.75 2.80
C VAL A 345 13.31 18.01 3.65
N PRO A 346 12.48 17.98 4.73
CA PRO A 346 12.33 19.11 5.65
C PRO A 346 13.66 19.55 6.26
N THR A 347 13.85 20.85 6.45
CA THR A 347 15.12 21.45 6.92
C THR A 347 15.62 20.89 8.26
N HIS A 348 14.70 20.47 9.14
CA HIS A 348 15.02 19.93 10.47
C HIS A 348 15.19 18.40 10.48
N GLN A 349 15.03 17.73 9.34
CA GLN A 349 15.20 16.29 9.20
C GLN A 349 16.56 15.98 8.57
N ARG A 350 17.26 14.96 9.10
CA ARG A 350 18.50 14.45 8.49
C ARG A 350 18.19 13.78 7.16
N LEU A 351 19.06 13.97 6.16
CA LEU A 351 18.89 13.40 4.83
C LEU A 351 18.74 11.87 4.89
N GLU A 352 19.59 11.22 5.69
CA GLU A 352 19.71 9.76 5.78
C GLU A 352 18.47 9.09 6.40
N THR A 353 17.69 9.84 7.18
CA THR A 353 16.45 9.36 7.81
C THR A 353 15.21 9.67 6.96
N SER A 354 15.37 10.40 5.85
CA SER A 354 14.25 10.72 4.98
C SER A 354 13.81 9.51 4.17
N ARG A 355 12.50 9.37 3.95
CA ARG A 355 11.94 8.30 3.12
C ARG A 355 12.54 8.29 1.72
N ALA A 356 12.73 9.46 1.12
CA ALA A 356 13.32 9.60 -0.21
C ALA A 356 14.74 9.04 -0.26
N TYR A 357 15.55 9.29 0.77
CA TYR A 357 16.90 8.76 0.86
C TYR A 357 16.88 7.24 0.98
N LEU A 358 16.10 6.69 1.92
CA LEU A 358 16.02 5.24 2.14
C LEU A 358 15.58 4.50 0.88
N VAL A 359 14.58 5.04 0.17
CA VAL A 359 14.10 4.49 -1.09
C VAL A 359 15.18 4.55 -2.18
N ALA A 360 15.80 5.72 -2.40
CA ALA A 360 16.87 5.87 -3.39
C ALA A 360 18.05 4.93 -3.12
N ARG A 361 18.49 4.80 -1.86
CA ARG A 361 19.54 3.85 -1.46
C ARG A 361 19.13 2.40 -1.69
N SER A 362 17.87 2.05 -1.40
CA SER A 362 17.36 0.68 -1.65
C SER A 362 17.33 0.32 -3.14
N LEU A 363 17.23 1.32 -4.02
CA LEU A 363 17.31 1.17 -5.47
C LEU A 363 18.75 1.22 -6.01
N GLY A 364 19.75 1.34 -5.12
CA GLY A 364 21.17 1.37 -5.45
C GLY A 364 21.71 2.71 -5.95
N ALA A 365 20.95 3.79 -5.79
CA ALA A 365 21.44 5.14 -6.08
C ALA A 365 22.37 5.63 -4.96
N GLU A 366 23.33 6.47 -5.31
CA GLU A 366 24.04 7.33 -4.36
C GLU A 366 23.23 8.60 -4.09
N VAL A 367 23.24 9.08 -2.85
CA VAL A 367 22.51 10.29 -2.48
C VAL A 367 23.45 11.18 -1.68
N THR A 368 23.64 12.40 -2.16
CA THR A 368 24.51 13.40 -1.53
C THR A 368 23.71 14.62 -1.11
N GLN A 369 24.22 15.33 -0.08
CA GLN A 369 23.60 16.56 0.38
C GLN A 369 23.75 17.69 -0.63
N ASP A 370 24.92 17.80 -1.26
CA ASP A 370 25.25 18.86 -2.22
C ASP A 370 25.75 18.26 -3.55
N PHE A 371 25.85 19.11 -4.57
CA PHE A 371 26.33 18.70 -5.90
C PHE A 371 27.78 18.23 -5.84
N THR A 372 28.04 17.10 -6.48
CA THR A 372 29.36 16.50 -6.74
C THR A 372 29.61 16.43 -8.25
N GLU A 373 30.84 16.13 -8.66
CA GLU A 373 31.19 15.96 -10.09
C GLU A 373 30.42 14.80 -10.74
N ASP A 374 30.06 13.79 -9.94
CA ASP A 374 29.32 12.61 -10.37
C ASP A 374 27.80 12.79 -10.30
N THR A 375 27.29 13.96 -9.89
CA THR A 375 25.84 14.14 -9.74
C THR A 375 25.13 14.02 -11.08
N THR A 376 24.19 13.07 -11.14
CA THR A 376 23.43 12.75 -12.35
C THR A 376 22.04 13.37 -12.36
N HIS A 377 21.38 13.44 -11.19
CA HIS A 377 20.00 13.90 -11.07
C HIS A 377 19.81 14.87 -9.91
N LEU A 378 18.97 15.86 -10.15
CA LEU A 378 18.36 16.71 -9.14
C LEU A 378 16.87 16.36 -9.04
N VAL A 379 16.46 15.79 -7.90
CA VAL A 379 15.04 15.54 -7.61
C VAL A 379 14.50 16.71 -6.79
N ALA A 380 13.59 17.47 -7.38
CA ALA A 380 13.15 18.74 -6.82
C ALA A 380 11.62 18.88 -6.81
N VAL A 381 11.08 19.44 -5.73
CA VAL A 381 9.63 19.73 -5.62
C VAL A 381 9.26 21.03 -6.32
N ARG A 382 10.16 22.02 -6.32
CA ARG A 382 9.88 23.39 -6.81
C ARG A 382 10.96 23.88 -7.74
N SER A 383 10.56 24.62 -8.76
CA SER A 383 11.47 25.19 -9.75
C SER A 383 12.29 26.39 -9.25
N GLY A 384 11.88 27.02 -8.14
CA GLY A 384 12.47 28.25 -7.62
C GLY A 384 13.60 28.05 -6.60
N THR A 385 13.99 26.81 -6.29
CA THR A 385 14.99 26.57 -5.25
C THR A 385 16.39 26.97 -5.71
N ALA A 386 17.26 27.29 -4.75
CA ALA A 386 18.66 27.63 -5.02
C ALA A 386 19.39 26.54 -5.83
N LYS A 387 19.13 25.27 -5.52
CA LYS A 387 19.72 24.12 -6.22
C LYS A 387 19.25 24.01 -7.68
N VAL A 388 17.95 24.17 -7.95
CA VAL A 388 17.42 24.15 -9.32
C VAL A 388 17.99 25.32 -10.14
N ASN A 389 18.07 26.51 -9.53
CA ASN A 389 18.64 27.68 -10.19
C ASN A 389 20.15 27.49 -10.46
N ALA A 390 20.88 26.85 -9.56
CA ALA A 390 22.29 26.50 -9.77
C ALA A 390 22.45 25.55 -10.95
N THR A 391 21.63 24.50 -11.06
CA THR A 391 21.64 23.57 -12.20
C THR A 391 21.39 24.28 -13.53
N ARG A 392 20.48 25.25 -13.58
CA ARG A 392 20.20 26.04 -14.78
C ARG A 392 21.40 26.88 -15.21
N ARG A 393 22.14 27.45 -14.26
CA ARG A 393 23.37 28.22 -14.54
C ARG A 393 24.53 27.32 -14.99
N MET A 394 24.56 26.07 -14.50
CA MET A 394 25.54 25.06 -14.93
C MET A 394 25.23 24.44 -16.30
N GLY A 395 24.06 24.74 -16.89
CA GLY A 395 23.50 24.09 -18.08
C GLY A 395 24.32 24.15 -19.38
N ASP A 396 25.45 24.85 -19.38
CA ASP A 396 26.39 24.92 -20.51
C ASP A 396 27.65 24.03 -20.33
N ALA A 397 27.79 23.35 -19.19
CA ALA A 397 28.93 22.46 -18.92
C ALA A 397 28.61 20.98 -19.24
N LYS A 398 29.65 20.26 -19.68
CA LYS A 398 29.72 18.94 -20.35
C LYS A 398 28.86 17.76 -19.85
N ASN A 399 28.13 17.84 -18.74
CA ASN A 399 27.22 16.78 -18.28
C ASN A 399 25.83 17.35 -17.99
N LYS A 400 24.86 16.98 -18.83
CA LYS A 400 23.46 17.42 -18.70
C LYS A 400 22.81 16.72 -17.51
N MET A 401 22.89 17.34 -16.33
CA MET A 401 22.21 16.89 -15.12
C MET A 401 20.69 16.90 -15.34
N GLN A 402 20.02 15.79 -15.02
CA GLN A 402 18.58 15.64 -15.18
C GLN A 402 17.84 16.28 -14.00
N VAL A 403 16.84 17.11 -14.29
CA VAL A 403 16.01 17.74 -13.25
C VAL A 403 14.61 17.16 -13.31
N VAL A 404 14.24 16.41 -12.28
CA VAL A 404 12.99 15.62 -12.23
C VAL A 404 12.18 15.93 -10.97
N THR A 405 10.89 15.66 -11.03
CA THR A 405 10.00 15.71 -9.85
C THR A 405 10.22 14.50 -8.95
N PRO A 406 9.78 14.52 -7.67
CA PRO A 406 9.87 13.36 -6.78
C PRO A 406 9.11 12.14 -7.30
N GLU A 407 8.09 12.36 -8.12
CA GLU A 407 7.29 11.30 -8.72
C GLU A 407 8.12 10.35 -9.59
N TRP A 408 9.20 10.84 -10.23
CA TRP A 408 10.16 9.99 -10.92
C TRP A 408 10.77 8.92 -10.01
N LEU A 409 11.26 9.34 -8.83
CA LEU A 409 11.88 8.44 -7.86
C LEU A 409 10.86 7.44 -7.30
N TRP A 410 9.65 7.92 -7.00
CA TRP A 410 8.58 7.05 -6.50
C TRP A 410 8.13 6.04 -7.54
N THR A 411 8.00 6.45 -8.81
CA THR A 411 7.66 5.53 -9.89
C THR A 411 8.77 4.51 -10.11
N CYS A 412 10.05 4.92 -10.04
CA CYS A 412 11.16 3.98 -10.10
C CYS A 412 11.10 2.95 -8.96
N ALA A 413 10.71 3.38 -7.76
CA ALA A 413 10.56 2.52 -6.60
C ALA A 413 9.35 1.58 -6.70
N GLU A 414 8.28 2.01 -7.35
CA GLU A 414 7.05 1.25 -7.54
C GLU A 414 7.23 0.17 -8.63
N ARG A 415 7.82 0.54 -9.77
CA ARG A 415 8.00 -0.35 -10.94
C ARG A 415 9.30 -1.16 -10.93
N TRP A 416 10.21 -0.84 -9.99
CA TRP A 416 11.59 -1.35 -9.96
C TRP A 416 12.26 -1.20 -11.32
N GLU A 417 12.11 -0.03 -11.92
CA GLU A 417 12.61 0.30 -13.24
C GLU A 417 13.10 1.73 -13.24
N ARG A 418 14.21 2.02 -13.91
CA ARG A 418 14.60 3.41 -14.15
C ARG A 418 13.72 3.98 -15.26
N VAL A 419 12.61 4.58 -14.87
CA VAL A 419 11.68 5.21 -15.81
C VAL A 419 12.30 6.45 -16.44
N ASP A 420 11.85 6.78 -17.65
CA ASP A 420 12.37 7.90 -18.45
C ASP A 420 12.18 9.24 -17.73
N GLU A 421 13.28 9.94 -17.47
CA GLU A 421 13.30 11.21 -16.77
C GLU A 421 12.45 12.29 -17.47
N ARG A 422 12.28 12.17 -18.80
CA ARG A 422 11.51 13.14 -19.62
C ARG A 422 10.02 13.13 -19.32
N LEU A 423 9.49 12.06 -18.73
CA LEU A 423 8.08 11.95 -18.33
C LEU A 423 7.79 12.70 -17.03
N TYR A 424 8.83 13.10 -16.28
CA TYR A 424 8.70 13.74 -14.97
C TYR A 424 9.41 15.09 -14.91
N PRO A 425 9.18 16.00 -15.89
CA PRO A 425 9.89 17.26 -15.94
C PRO A 425 9.46 18.17 -14.79
N LEU A 426 10.42 18.85 -14.17
CA LEU A 426 10.09 19.93 -13.23
C LEU A 426 9.56 21.14 -14.01
N GLN A 427 8.24 21.35 -13.96
CA GLN A 427 7.59 22.48 -14.62
C GLN A 427 8.16 23.81 -14.10
N ARG A 428 8.36 24.77 -15.02
CA ARG A 428 8.73 26.14 -14.64
C ARG A 428 7.48 26.80 -14.05
N GLY A 429 7.55 27.29 -12.81
CA GLY A 429 6.43 27.98 -12.17
C GLY A 429 5.76 28.98 -13.13
N GLY A 430 4.45 28.80 -13.32
CA GLY A 430 3.64 29.57 -14.29
C GLY A 430 2.81 28.73 -15.27
N GLN A 431 3.00 27.42 -15.34
CA GLN A 431 2.11 26.52 -16.10
C GLN A 431 1.29 25.68 -15.12
N SER A 432 0.04 26.08 -14.86
CA SER A 432 -0.94 25.20 -14.25
C SER A 432 -1.28 24.10 -15.25
N SER A 433 -1.04 22.85 -14.90
CA SER A 433 -1.52 21.69 -15.65
C SER A 433 -3.03 21.56 -15.45
N SER A 434 -3.79 22.16 -16.37
CA SER A 434 -5.14 21.70 -16.67
C SER A 434 -5.03 20.52 -17.62
N ARG A 435 -5.21 19.31 -17.10
CA ARG A 435 -5.67 18.15 -17.88
C ARG A 435 -6.59 17.31 -17.03
#